data_AF-A0A9P8DK89-F1
#
_entry.id   AF-A0A9P8DK89-F1
#
_cell.length_a   1.000
_cell.length_b   1.000
_cell.length_c   1.000
_cell.angle_alpha   90.00
_cell.angle_beta   90.00
_cell.angle_gamma   90.00
#
_symmetry.space_group_name_H-M   'P 1'
#
loop_
_entity.id
_entity.type
_entity.pdbx_description
1 polymer ?
#
loop_
_entity_poly.entity_id
_entity_poly.type
_entity_poly.pdbx_seq_one_letter_code
_entity_poly.pdbx_strand_id
1 'polypeptide(L)'
;MPYGAESAWARESPGSMIANYVEEAIKELERNPKYHDETNKLVSPHVLAMDIDEEETFDACGAKFTSDGKLAIVFGADRLGSNTGDAYWHKNLEKGISLAPNIDALSFYARKGIREEYEPDIADI
;
A
#
# COMPACT_ATOMS: atom_id res chain seq x y z
N MET A 1 -0.62 -7.20 22.36
CA MET A 1 0.15 -6.60 21.24
C MET A 1 0.57 -5.19 21.61
N PRO A 2 1.87 -4.85 21.52
CA PRO A 2 2.42 -3.59 22.04
C PRO A 2 2.10 -2.32 21.24
N TYR A 3 1.43 -2.40 20.08
CA TYR A 3 1.23 -1.23 19.19
C TYR A 3 -0.23 -0.93 18.80
N GLY A 4 -1.19 -1.59 19.44
CA GLY A 4 -2.60 -1.21 19.32
C GLY A 4 -3.02 -0.37 20.52
N ALA A 5 -4.02 0.49 20.36
CA ALA A 5 -4.62 1.26 21.45
C ALA A 5 -5.11 0.36 22.60
N GLU A 6 -5.35 0.96 23.78
CA GLU A 6 -5.98 0.24 24.91
C GLU A 6 -7.37 -0.26 24.49
N SER A 7 -7.71 -1.52 24.79
CA SER A 7 -8.88 -2.25 24.27
C SER A 7 -8.97 -2.42 22.74
N ALA A 8 -7.88 -2.19 21.99
CA ALA A 8 -7.92 -2.38 20.54
C ALA A 8 -8.10 -3.85 20.13
N TRP A 9 -8.79 -4.04 19.01
CA TRP A 9 -8.92 -5.33 18.31
C TRP A 9 -7.57 -6.05 18.13
N ALA A 10 -6.50 -5.31 17.88
CA ALA A 10 -5.14 -5.85 17.78
C ALA A 10 -4.65 -6.54 19.07
N ARG A 11 -5.18 -6.19 20.25
CA ARG A 11 -4.83 -6.82 21.54
C ARG A 11 -5.71 -8.04 21.84
N GLU A 12 -6.96 -8.01 21.42
CA GLU A 12 -7.93 -9.07 21.70
C GLU A 12 -7.90 -10.20 20.67
N SER A 13 -7.62 -9.89 19.40
CA SER A 13 -7.68 -10.84 18.28
C SER A 13 -6.68 -10.49 17.17
N PRO A 14 -5.37 -10.58 17.44
CA PRO A 14 -4.33 -10.20 16.47
C PRO A 14 -4.41 -10.98 15.15
N GLY A 15 -4.78 -12.26 15.18
CA GLY A 15 -4.94 -13.06 13.96
C GLY A 15 -6.07 -12.56 13.06
N SER A 16 -7.21 -12.18 13.64
CA SER A 16 -8.34 -11.62 12.88
C SER A 16 -8.00 -10.23 12.32
N MET A 17 -7.25 -9.43 13.07
CA MET A 17 -6.75 -8.13 12.61
C MET A 17 -5.79 -8.28 11.42
N ILE A 18 -4.83 -9.21 11.49
CA ILE A 18 -3.91 -9.48 10.37
C ILE A 18 -4.69 -9.97 9.15
N ALA A 19 -5.63 -10.91 9.34
CA ALA A 19 -6.47 -11.41 8.26
C ALA A 19 -7.20 -10.27 7.54
N ASN A 20 -7.75 -9.32 8.30
CA ASN A 20 -8.47 -8.19 7.71
C ASN A 20 -7.57 -7.24 6.93
N TYR A 21 -6.35 -6.95 7.40
CA TYR A 21 -5.39 -6.18 6.60
C TYR A 21 -5.11 -6.85 5.25
N VAL A 22 -4.91 -8.18 5.25
CA VAL A 22 -4.61 -8.94 4.03
C VAL A 22 -5.84 -9.01 3.11
N GLU A 23 -7.04 -9.24 3.65
CA GLU A 23 -8.28 -9.28 2.88
C GLU A 23 -8.57 -7.93 2.21
N GLU A 24 -8.39 -6.82 2.92
CA GLU A 24 -8.58 -5.49 2.35
C GLU A 24 -7.51 -5.17 1.29
N ALA A 25 -6.27 -5.63 1.48
CA ALA A 25 -5.22 -5.52 0.46
C ALA A 25 -5.61 -6.22 -0.84
N ILE A 26 -6.09 -7.46 -0.73
CA ILE A 26 -6.54 -8.26 -1.88
C ILE A 26 -7.70 -7.55 -2.58
N LYS A 27 -8.75 -7.16 -1.83
CA LYS A 27 -9.93 -6.48 -2.39
C LYS A 27 -9.54 -5.22 -3.17
N GLU A 28 -8.66 -4.40 -2.62
CA GLU A 28 -8.30 -3.12 -3.25
C GLU A 28 -7.40 -3.31 -4.47
N LEU A 29 -6.48 -4.28 -4.44
CA LEU A 29 -5.68 -4.65 -5.62
C LEU A 29 -6.56 -5.25 -6.72
N GLU A 30 -7.52 -6.12 -6.38
CA GLU A 30 -8.48 -6.68 -7.35
C GLU A 30 -9.37 -5.60 -7.98
N ARG A 31 -9.83 -4.62 -7.18
CA ARG A 31 -10.65 -3.49 -7.65
C ARG A 31 -9.88 -2.52 -8.53
N ASN A 32 -8.56 -2.44 -8.39
CA ASN A 32 -7.72 -1.48 -9.09
C ASN A 32 -6.59 -2.18 -9.89
N PRO A 33 -6.93 -2.95 -10.94
CA PRO A 33 -5.95 -3.72 -11.72
C PRO A 33 -4.87 -2.85 -12.38
N LYS A 34 -5.17 -1.57 -12.61
CA LYS A 34 -4.22 -0.60 -13.17
C LYS A 34 -2.94 -0.41 -12.35
N TYR A 35 -2.92 -0.77 -11.07
CA TYR A 35 -1.72 -0.70 -10.23
C TYR A 35 -0.93 -2.01 -10.17
N HIS A 36 -1.39 -3.10 -10.80
CA HIS A 36 -0.74 -4.41 -10.71
C HIS A 36 0.69 -4.38 -11.22
N ASP A 37 0.93 -3.83 -12.41
CA ASP A 37 2.27 -3.80 -13.00
C ASP A 37 3.26 -2.97 -12.17
N GLU A 38 2.83 -1.82 -11.67
CA GLU A 38 3.65 -0.96 -10.82
C GLU A 38 3.96 -1.65 -9.48
N THR A 39 2.95 -2.28 -8.88
CA THR A 39 3.12 -3.01 -7.62
C THR A 39 4.05 -4.21 -7.80
N ASN A 40 3.84 -5.03 -8.84
CA ASN A 40 4.68 -6.19 -9.14
C ASN A 40 6.13 -5.81 -9.44
N LYS A 41 6.35 -4.69 -10.13
CA LYS A 41 7.69 -4.17 -10.40
C LYS A 41 8.42 -3.77 -9.12
N LEU A 42 7.73 -3.09 -8.21
CA LEU A 42 8.32 -2.62 -6.95
C LEU A 42 8.47 -3.75 -5.91
N VAL A 43 7.67 -4.82 -6.03
CA VAL A 43 7.60 -5.92 -5.06
C VAL A 43 8.08 -7.24 -5.67
N SER A 44 9.27 -7.22 -6.27
CA SER A 44 9.83 -8.40 -6.98
C SER A 44 9.97 -9.68 -6.13
N PRO A 45 10.23 -9.65 -4.81
CA PRO A 45 10.26 -10.83 -3.96
C PRO A 45 8.86 -11.34 -3.56
N HIS A 46 7.79 -10.59 -3.86
CA HIS A 46 6.41 -10.89 -3.45
C HIS A 46 6.25 -11.10 -1.93
N VAL A 47 6.96 -10.30 -1.13
CA VAL A 47 6.89 -10.35 0.34
C VAL A 47 5.99 -9.24 0.85
N LEU A 48 5.01 -9.64 1.67
CA LEU A 48 4.18 -8.77 2.47
C LEU A 48 4.71 -8.73 3.91
N ALA A 49 5.02 -7.55 4.41
CA ALA A 49 5.46 -7.30 5.78
C ALA A 49 4.46 -6.41 6.53
N MET A 50 4.65 -6.29 7.85
CA MET A 50 3.96 -5.31 8.69
C MET A 50 4.98 -4.61 9.56
N ASP A 51 4.91 -3.27 9.67
CA ASP A 51 5.87 -2.49 10.46
C ASP A 51 5.27 -1.18 11.00
N ILE A 52 5.99 -0.49 11.87
CA ILE A 52 5.63 0.84 12.35
C ILE A 52 6.04 1.87 11.30
N ASP A 53 5.17 2.85 11.06
CA ASP A 53 5.50 4.03 10.26
C ASP A 53 6.23 5.06 11.11
N GLU A 54 7.53 4.84 11.36
CA GLU A 54 8.36 5.75 12.17
C GLU A 54 8.45 7.17 11.59
N GLU A 55 8.23 7.31 10.29
CA GLU A 55 8.31 8.59 9.56
C GLU A 55 6.95 9.32 9.54
N GLU A 56 5.90 8.73 10.12
CA GLU A 56 4.53 9.25 10.09
C GLU A 56 4.08 9.61 8.66
N THR A 57 4.50 8.78 7.70
CA THR A 57 4.20 8.92 6.28
C THR A 57 2.69 8.85 6.03
N PHE A 58 1.98 8.01 6.78
CA PHE A 58 0.55 7.79 6.69
C PHE A 58 -0.13 8.16 8.01
N ASP A 59 -1.37 8.64 7.93
CA ASP A 59 -2.10 9.06 9.13
C ASP A 59 -2.38 7.86 10.07
N ALA A 60 -3.19 6.88 9.64
CA ALA A 60 -3.46 5.70 10.45
C ALA A 60 -2.60 4.49 10.06
N CYS A 61 -2.67 4.13 8.78
CA CYS A 61 -1.90 3.06 8.16
C CYS A 61 -1.76 3.29 6.67
N GLY A 62 -0.85 2.56 6.01
CA GLY A 62 -0.60 2.69 4.59
C GLY A 62 0.22 1.55 4.01
N ALA A 63 0.39 1.59 2.69
CA ALA A 63 1.21 0.67 1.91
C ALA A 63 2.56 1.32 1.63
N LYS A 64 3.63 0.82 2.23
CA LYS A 64 5.00 1.32 2.03
C LYS A 64 5.81 0.32 1.20
N PHE A 65 6.42 0.79 0.12
CA PHE A 65 7.36 0.00 -0.66
C PHE A 65 8.76 0.25 -0.13
N THR A 66 9.37 -0.83 0.37
CA THR A 66 10.68 -0.79 1.02
C THR A 66 11.80 -0.86 0.00
N SER A 67 12.99 -0.36 0.34
CA SER A 67 14.15 -0.34 -0.56
C SER A 67 14.67 -1.73 -0.93
N ASP A 68 14.39 -2.76 -0.13
CA ASP A 68 14.68 -4.15 -0.43
C ASP A 68 13.56 -4.84 -1.23
N GLY A 69 12.60 -4.07 -1.75
CA GLY A 69 11.57 -4.53 -2.67
C GLY A 69 10.42 -5.26 -1.99
N LYS A 70 10.15 -5.04 -0.71
CA LYS A 70 8.97 -5.60 -0.03
C LYS A 70 7.83 -4.59 0.01
N LEU A 71 6.61 -5.11 0.09
CA LEU A 71 5.42 -4.33 0.43
C LEU A 71 5.17 -4.46 1.93
N ALA A 72 5.20 -3.34 2.65
CA ALA A 72 4.91 -3.30 4.07
C ALA A 72 3.58 -2.59 4.33
N ILE A 73 2.70 -3.23 5.11
CA ILE A 73 1.61 -2.54 5.80
C ILE A 73 2.25 -1.78 6.96
N VAL A 74 2.27 -0.46 6.86
CA VAL A 74 2.78 0.39 7.94
C VAL A 74 1.63 1.00 8.72
N PHE A 75 1.83 1.21 10.03
CA PHE A 75 0.85 1.80 10.92
C PHE A 75 1.53 2.75 11.92
N GLY A 76 0.84 3.82 12.32
CA GLY A 76 1.36 4.75 13.33
C GLY A 76 1.55 4.08 14.69
N ALA A 77 2.40 4.67 15.54
CA ALA A 77 2.55 4.24 16.92
C ALA A 77 1.17 4.23 17.63
N ASP A 78 0.82 3.11 18.25
CA ASP A 78 -0.48 2.83 18.88
C ASP A 78 -1.70 2.73 17.95
N ARG A 79 -1.51 2.70 16.62
CA ARG A 79 -2.59 2.64 15.63
C ARG A 79 -2.78 1.26 14.97
N LEU A 80 -2.06 0.22 15.42
CA LEU A 80 -2.20 -1.12 14.86
C LEU A 80 -3.65 -1.62 14.95
N GLY A 81 -4.20 -2.04 13.81
CA GLY A 81 -5.57 -2.53 13.70
C GLY A 81 -6.63 -1.42 13.55
N SER A 82 -6.22 -0.15 13.48
CA SER A 82 -7.13 0.98 13.22
C SER A 82 -7.25 1.20 11.71
N ASN A 83 -8.49 1.35 11.23
CA ASN A 83 -8.82 1.63 9.83
C ASN A 83 -8.05 0.74 8.84
N THR A 84 -8.01 -0.57 9.07
CA THR A 84 -7.12 -1.47 8.33
C THR A 84 -7.35 -1.45 6.81
N GLY A 85 -8.56 -1.13 6.35
CA GLY A 85 -8.87 -0.95 4.93
C GLY A 85 -8.18 0.26 4.29
N ASP A 86 -7.85 1.28 5.08
CA ASP A 86 -7.13 2.46 4.59
C ASP A 86 -5.69 2.13 4.20
N ALA A 87 -5.10 1.03 4.72
CA ALA A 87 -3.73 0.66 4.39
C ALA A 87 -3.50 0.56 2.88
N TYR A 88 -4.48 0.01 2.16
CA TYR A 88 -4.39 -0.20 0.72
C TYR A 88 -5.28 0.70 -0.11
N TRP A 89 -6.19 1.45 0.52
CA TRP A 89 -7.06 2.40 -0.16
C TRP A 89 -6.29 3.17 -1.24
N HIS A 90 -6.83 3.23 -2.46
CA HIS A 90 -6.12 3.72 -3.65
C HIS A 90 -5.24 4.95 -3.44
N LYS A 91 -5.64 5.92 -2.59
CA LYS A 91 -4.81 7.09 -2.29
C LYS A 91 -3.53 6.75 -1.52
N ASN A 92 -3.62 5.87 -0.53
CA ASN A 92 -2.46 5.41 0.23
C ASN A 92 -1.58 4.47 -0.59
N LEU A 93 -2.18 3.64 -1.45
CA LEU A 93 -1.41 2.84 -2.41
C LEU A 93 -0.64 3.73 -3.41
N GLU A 94 -1.30 4.71 -4.03
CA GLU A 94 -0.65 5.66 -4.94
C GLU A 94 0.46 6.46 -4.25
N LYS A 95 0.21 6.93 -3.03
CA LYS A 95 1.22 7.61 -2.22
C LYS A 95 2.41 6.70 -1.99
N GLY A 96 2.18 5.45 -1.59
CA GLY A 96 3.20 4.42 -1.42
C GLY A 96 4.05 4.23 -2.68
N ILE A 97 3.40 4.04 -3.84
CA ILE A 97 4.09 3.87 -5.13
C ILE A 97 4.90 5.12 -5.49
N SER A 98 4.37 6.32 -5.23
CA SER A 98 5.06 7.59 -5.52
C SER A 98 6.31 7.81 -4.67
N LEU A 99 6.34 7.29 -3.45
CA LEU A 99 7.45 7.38 -2.52
C LEU A 99 8.42 6.20 -2.64
N ALA A 100 8.05 5.16 -3.38
CA ALA A 100 8.86 3.98 -3.57
C ALA A 100 10.21 4.35 -4.20
N PRO A 101 11.33 3.75 -3.75
CA PRO A 101 12.60 3.86 -4.45
C PRO A 101 12.44 3.31 -5.87
N ASN A 102 12.42 4.19 -6.86
CA ASN A 102 12.32 3.81 -8.26
C ASN A 102 13.52 4.33 -9.05
N ILE A 103 13.85 3.62 -10.12
CA ILE A 103 14.93 3.97 -11.07
C ILE A 103 14.36 4.49 -12.39
N ASP A 104 13.06 4.76 -12.45
CA ASP A 104 12.39 5.19 -13.66
C ASP A 104 12.68 6.66 -13.94
N ALA A 105 12.83 6.99 -15.23
CA ALA A 105 13.05 8.37 -15.64
C ALA A 105 11.84 9.28 -15.38
N LEU A 106 10.63 8.71 -15.38
CA LEU A 106 9.37 9.42 -15.14
C LEU A 106 8.84 9.14 -13.74
N SER A 107 8.22 10.14 -13.12
CA SER A 107 7.51 9.94 -11.84
C SER A 107 6.30 9.00 -12.02
N PHE A 108 5.86 8.38 -10.92
CA PHE A 108 4.66 7.54 -10.94
C PHE A 108 3.44 8.27 -11.53
N TYR A 109 3.18 9.51 -11.09
CA TYR A 109 2.05 10.30 -11.59
C TYR A 109 2.17 10.63 -13.09
N ALA A 110 3.38 10.86 -13.60
CA ALA A 110 3.59 11.04 -15.03
C ALA A 110 3.30 9.75 -15.82
N ARG A 111 3.79 8.59 -15.35
CA ARG A 111 3.49 7.30 -15.97
C ARG A 111 2.00 6.96 -15.92
N LYS A 112 1.35 7.26 -14.79
CA LYS A 112 -0.10 7.10 -14.61
C LYS A 112 -0.88 7.95 -15.60
N GLY A 113 -0.55 9.24 -15.73
CA GLY A 113 -1.22 10.15 -16.67
C GLY A 113 -1.09 9.68 -18.12
N ILE A 114 0.10 9.24 -18.55
CA ILE A 114 0.29 8.69 -19.90
C ILE A 114 -0.62 7.46 -20.14
N ARG A 115 -0.69 6.55 -19.17
CA ARG A 115 -1.52 5.33 -19.27
C ARG A 115 -3.02 5.61 -19.27
N GLU A 116 -3.47 6.55 -18.46
CA GLU A 116 -4.89 6.85 -18.29
C GLU A 116 -5.44 7.80 -19.37
N GLU A 117 -4.62 8.74 -19.86
CA GLU A 117 -5.08 9.82 -20.75
C GLU A 117 -4.57 9.71 -22.19
N TYR A 118 -3.44 9.03 -22.44
CA TYR A 118 -2.78 9.05 -23.77
C TYR A 118 -2.76 7.69 -24.48
N GLU A 119 -2.46 6.60 -23.77
CA GLU A 119 -2.45 5.25 -24.39
C GLU A 119 -3.78 4.83 -25.02
N PRO A 120 -4.97 5.16 -24.47
CA PRO A 120 -6.24 4.87 -25.13
C PRO A 120 -6.37 5.54 -26.51
N ASP A 121 -5.88 6.77 -26.66
CA ASP A 121 -6.02 7.56 -27.89
C ASP A 121 -5.07 7.10 -29.01
N ILE A 122 -3.99 6.39 -28.68
CA ILE A 122 -3.08 5.80 -29.70
C ILE A 122 -3.76 4.66 -30.47
N ALA A 123 -4.69 3.94 -29.83
CA ALA A 123 -5.41 2.83 -30.46
C ALA A 123 -6.47 3.30 -31.48
N ASP A 124 -6.83 4.58 -31.46
CA ASP A 124 -7.85 5.20 -32.31
C ASP A 124 -7.28 5.94 -33.55
N ILE A 125 -5.96 5.85 -33.81
CA ILE A 125 -5.28 6.40 -35.00
C ILE A 125 -4.81 5.28 -35.92
#